data_AF-A0AAW9KR15-F1
#
_entry.id   AF-A0AAW9KR15-F1
#
_cell.length_a   1.000
_cell.length_b   1.000
_cell.length_c   1.000
_cell.angle_alpha   90.00
_cell.angle_beta   90.00
_cell.angle_gamma   90.00
#
_symmetry.space_group_name_H-M   'P 1'
#
loop_
_entity.id
_entity.type
_entity.pdbx_description
1 polymer ?
#
loop_
_entity_poly.entity_id
_entity_poly.type
_entity_poly.pdbx_seq_one_letter_code
_entity_poly.pdbx_strand_id
1 'polypeptide(L)'
;MPKVNNEPKPNKRPKKFKRPTVKKSQKYLVTQDNRFIYAKYGDTTANELKFFYYIISKLNSISDKGFEACEIPISEILGEVLDHENDQDNYTYIKKLCESLS
;
A
#
# COMPACT_ATOMS: atom_id res chain seq x y z
N MET A 1 50.29 -42.91 26.94
CA MET A 1 48.92 -42.37 26.77
C MET A 1 48.93 -41.26 25.73
N PRO A 2 48.03 -41.24 24.72
CA PRO A 2 47.95 -40.13 23.77
C PRO A 2 47.32 -38.91 24.43
N LYS A 3 47.90 -37.72 24.25
CA LYS A 3 47.32 -36.45 24.73
C LYS A 3 46.08 -36.11 23.90
N VAL A 4 44.90 -36.11 24.51
CA VAL A 4 43.65 -35.61 23.92
C VAL A 4 43.68 -34.09 24.02
N ASN A 5 43.67 -33.42 22.87
CA ASN A 5 43.69 -31.96 22.80
C ASN A 5 42.25 -31.43 22.98
N ASN A 6 41.93 -30.89 24.15
CA ASN A 6 40.60 -30.40 24.55
C ASN A 6 40.39 -28.90 24.25
N GLU A 7 41.04 -28.36 23.23
CA GLU A 7 40.83 -26.95 22.88
C GLU A 7 39.53 -26.76 22.08
N PRO A 8 38.63 -25.85 22.49
CA PRO A 8 37.44 -25.53 21.72
C PRO A 8 37.85 -24.82 20.43
N LYS A 9 37.62 -25.48 19.28
CA LYS A 9 37.86 -24.87 17.96
C LYS A 9 37.03 -23.58 17.82
N PRO A 10 37.62 -22.43 17.47
CA PRO A 10 36.90 -21.16 17.42
C PRO A 10 36.26 -21.03 16.04
N ASN A 11 35.08 -21.60 15.79
CA ASN A 11 34.39 -21.34 14.52
C ASN A 11 32.89 -21.62 14.56
N LYS A 12 32.13 -20.69 15.15
CA LYS A 12 30.78 -20.39 14.68
C LYS A 12 30.58 -18.88 14.73
N ARG A 13 30.91 -18.20 13.62
CA ARG A 13 30.49 -16.80 13.39
C ARG A 13 28.97 -16.73 13.64
N PRO A 14 28.45 -15.70 14.33
CA PRO A 14 27.03 -15.60 14.60
C PRO A 14 26.26 -15.65 13.28
N LYS A 15 25.26 -16.54 13.21
CA LYS A 15 24.43 -16.75 12.03
C LYS A 15 23.74 -15.42 11.73
N LYS A 16 24.18 -14.70 10.69
CA LYS A 16 23.55 -13.42 10.30
C LYS A 16 22.08 -13.68 10.01
N PHE A 17 21.19 -13.19 10.87
CA PHE A 17 19.75 -13.21 10.63
C PHE A 17 19.50 -12.43 9.34
N LYS A 18 19.03 -13.10 8.29
CA LYS A 18 18.54 -12.42 7.10
C LYS A 18 17.25 -11.71 7.50
N ARG A 19 17.29 -10.38 7.62
CA ARG A 19 16.06 -9.59 7.74
C ARG A 19 15.23 -9.82 6.48
N PRO A 20 13.91 -10.05 6.58
CA PRO A 20 13.08 -10.20 5.40
C PRO A 20 13.18 -8.93 4.55
N THR A 21 13.74 -9.06 3.35
CA THR A 21 13.70 -8.01 2.33
C THR A 21 12.31 -8.01 1.74
N VAL A 22 11.51 -7.01 2.10
CA VAL A 22 10.18 -6.78 1.53
C VAL A 22 10.33 -6.66 0.01
N LYS A 23 9.62 -7.51 -0.74
CA LYS A 23 9.63 -7.46 -2.21
C LYS A 23 9.03 -6.14 -2.69
N LYS A 24 9.65 -5.55 -3.72
CA LYS A 24 9.31 -4.28 -4.40
C LYS A 24 7.92 -4.18 -5.03
N SER A 25 6.99 -5.10 -4.79
CA SER A 25 5.57 -4.84 -5.02
C SER A 25 5.06 -4.04 -3.83
N GLN A 26 5.45 -2.77 -3.80
CA GLN A 26 5.24 -1.85 -2.70
C GLN A 26 3.77 -1.47 -2.70
N LYS A 27 2.92 -2.36 -2.14
CA LYS A 27 1.50 -2.04 -1.91
C LYS A 27 1.45 -0.73 -1.16
N TYR A 28 0.59 0.17 -1.61
CA TYR A 28 0.38 1.46 -0.97
C TYR A 28 0.08 1.23 0.52
N LEU A 29 0.93 1.79 1.40
CA LEU A 29 0.74 1.67 2.84
C LEU A 29 -0.31 2.71 3.26
N VAL A 30 -1.49 2.24 3.60
CA VAL A 30 -2.57 3.07 4.10
C VAL A 30 -2.62 2.91 5.62
N THR A 31 -2.27 3.96 6.35
CA THR A 31 -2.50 4.07 7.79
C THR A 31 -3.83 4.76 8.01
N GLN A 32 -4.76 4.11 8.72
CA GLN A 32 -6.09 4.65 9.02
C GLN A 32 -6.40 4.48 10.50
N ASP A 33 -7.22 5.37 11.03
CA ASP A 33 -7.82 5.21 12.36
C ASP A 33 -8.77 4.00 12.34
N ASN A 34 -8.79 3.21 13.42
CA ASN A 34 -9.67 2.05 13.56
C ASN A 34 -11.15 2.40 13.39
N ARG A 35 -11.57 3.64 13.69
CA ARG A 35 -12.94 4.11 13.44
C ARG A 35 -13.33 4.03 11.97
N PHE A 36 -12.35 4.16 11.07
CA PHE A 36 -12.56 4.07 9.63
C PHE A 36 -12.92 2.67 9.17
N ILE A 37 -12.40 1.62 9.83
CA ILE A 37 -12.78 0.21 9.58
C ILE A 37 -14.27 -0.02 9.85
N TYR A 38 -14.83 0.71 10.82
CA TYR A 38 -16.23 0.61 11.22
C TYR A 38 -17.15 1.64 10.58
N ALA A 39 -16.63 2.44 9.64
CA ALA A 39 -17.48 3.30 8.84
C ALA A 39 -18.52 2.42 8.11
N LYS A 40 -19.78 2.85 8.09
CA LYS A 40 -20.81 2.12 7.34
C LYS A 40 -20.58 2.35 5.84
N TYR A 41 -19.80 1.49 5.21
CA TYR A 41 -19.60 1.41 3.75
C TYR A 41 -20.84 0.84 3.04
N GLY A 42 -22.04 1.28 3.43
CA GLY A 42 -23.32 0.59 3.24
C GLY A 42 -23.47 -0.07 1.87
N ASP A 43 -23.36 0.71 0.80
CA ASP A 43 -23.50 0.26 -0.59
C ASP A 43 -22.25 0.58 -1.43
N THR A 44 -21.07 0.67 -0.81
CA THR A 44 -19.83 1.03 -1.52
C THR A 44 -19.33 -0.16 -2.34
N THR A 45 -19.22 0.02 -3.65
CA THR A 45 -18.69 -0.98 -4.58
C THR A 45 -17.18 -1.18 -4.38
N ALA A 46 -16.67 -2.32 -4.85
CA ALA A 46 -15.24 -2.62 -4.75
C ALA A 46 -14.36 -1.57 -5.48
N ASN A 47 -14.86 -0.99 -6.57
CA ASN A 47 -14.12 0.01 -7.34
C ASN A 47 -14.08 1.36 -6.64
N GLU A 48 -15.19 1.78 -6.04
CA GLU A 48 -15.25 2.96 -5.18
C GLU A 48 -14.29 2.81 -3.99
N LEU A 49 -14.26 1.62 -3.38
CA LEU A 49 -13.39 1.35 -2.25
C LEU A 49 -11.90 1.34 -2.65
N LYS A 50 -11.55 0.71 -3.79
CA LYS A 50 -10.20 0.73 -4.36
C LYS A 50 -9.75 2.16 -4.64
N PHE A 51 -10.59 2.96 -5.30
CA PHE A 51 -10.33 4.36 -5.60
C PHE A 51 -10.11 5.15 -4.31
N PHE A 52 -11.01 5.02 -3.35
CA PHE A 52 -10.96 5.71 -2.06
C PHE A 52 -9.67 5.41 -1.27
N TYR A 53 -9.29 4.14 -1.13
CA TYR A 53 -8.05 3.74 -0.44
C TYR A 53 -6.81 4.27 -1.14
N TYR A 54 -6.83 4.32 -2.47
CA TYR A 54 -5.75 4.87 -3.24
C TYR A 54 -5.60 6.38 -3.02
N ILE A 55 -6.69 7.16 -2.99
CA ILE A 55 -6.65 8.58 -2.64
C ILE A 55 -6.05 8.79 -1.24
N ILE A 56 -6.53 8.02 -0.24
CA ILE A 56 -5.97 8.11 1.12
C ILE A 56 -4.47 7.80 1.12
N SER A 57 -4.00 6.87 0.31
CA SER A 57 -2.57 6.56 0.27
C SER A 57 -1.70 7.73 -0.19
N LYS A 58 -2.22 8.55 -1.11
CA LYS A 58 -1.54 9.77 -1.57
C LYS A 58 -1.60 10.85 -0.49
N LEU A 59 -2.75 11.02 0.16
CA LEU A 59 -2.93 11.99 1.26
C LEU A 59 -2.10 11.66 2.51
N ASN A 60 -1.99 10.37 2.88
CA ASN A 60 -1.20 9.93 4.03
C ASN A 60 0.31 10.23 3.89
N SER A 61 0.79 10.47 2.66
CA SER A 61 2.17 10.90 2.42
C SER A 61 2.39 12.40 2.62
N ILE A 62 1.30 13.17 2.67
CA ILE A 62 1.32 14.62 2.89
C ILE A 62 1.44 14.81 4.40
N SER A 63 2.51 15.49 4.83
CA SER A 63 2.73 15.92 6.21
C SER A 63 1.46 16.54 6.84
N ASP A 64 1.37 16.64 8.17
CA ASP A 64 0.26 17.24 8.97
C ASP A 64 -0.25 18.64 8.54
N LYS A 65 0.28 19.21 7.46
CA LYS A 65 -0.32 20.29 6.69
C LYS A 65 -1.64 19.79 6.08
N GLY A 66 -2.73 20.04 6.79
CA GLY A 66 -4.07 19.77 6.28
C GLY A 66 -4.31 20.45 4.93
N PHE A 67 -5.03 19.72 4.06
CA PHE A 67 -5.70 20.25 2.85
C PHE A 67 -4.78 20.79 1.73
N GLU A 68 -3.73 20.06 1.37
CA GLU A 68 -3.03 20.31 0.11
C GLU A 68 -3.82 19.69 -1.07
N ALA A 69 -3.97 20.47 -2.16
CA ALA A 69 -4.61 19.97 -3.36
C ALA A 69 -3.73 18.88 -3.98
N CYS A 70 -4.30 17.68 -4.18
CA CYS A 70 -3.61 16.56 -4.81
C CYS A 70 -4.11 16.40 -6.24
N GLU A 71 -3.24 16.62 -7.21
CA GLU A 71 -3.51 16.34 -8.62
C GLU A 71 -3.09 14.90 -8.93
N ILE A 72 -4.03 14.11 -9.47
CA ILE A 72 -3.80 12.71 -9.80
C ILE A 72 -4.18 12.47 -11.27
N PRO A 73 -3.27 11.90 -12.08
CA PRO A 73 -3.58 11.54 -13.46
C PRO A 73 -4.67 10.48 -13.55
N ILE A 74 -5.67 10.70 -14.42
CA ILE A 74 -6.75 9.74 -14.66
C ILE A 74 -6.23 8.39 -15.16
N SER A 75 -5.17 8.40 -15.98
CA SER A 75 -4.52 7.19 -16.48
C SER A 75 -3.93 6.33 -15.36
N GLU A 76 -3.41 6.96 -14.30
CA GLU A 76 -2.86 6.24 -13.14
C GLU A 76 -3.99 5.52 -12.38
N ILE A 77 -5.11 6.20 -12.17
CA ILE A 77 -6.27 5.63 -11.49
C ILE A 77 -6.84 4.45 -12.29
N LEU A 78 -6.96 4.57 -13.60
CA LEU A 78 -7.58 3.53 -14.42
C LEU A 78 -6.67 2.34 -14.65
N GLY A 79 -5.39 2.58 -14.94
CA GLY A 79 -4.42 1.53 -15.20
C GLY A 79 -3.92 0.82 -13.95
N GLU A 80 -3.60 1.56 -12.87
CA GLU A 80 -2.96 0.97 -11.68
C GLU A 80 -3.94 0.60 -10.57
N VAL A 81 -5.09 1.28 -10.47
CA VAL A 81 -6.02 1.12 -9.34
C VAL A 81 -7.24 0.30 -9.72
N LEU A 82 -7.79 0.54 -10.90
CA LEU A 82 -9.06 -0.03 -11.35
C LEU A 82 -8.91 -1.13 -12.41
N ASP A 83 -7.67 -1.41 -12.84
CA ASP A 83 -7.31 -2.45 -13.82
C ASP A 83 -8.16 -2.37 -15.11
N HIS A 84 -8.45 -1.15 -15.59
CA HIS A 84 -9.24 -0.97 -16.82
C HIS A 84 -8.38 -1.16 -18.07
N GLU A 85 -8.90 -1.95 -19.03
CA GLU A 85 -8.19 -2.29 -20.28
C GLU A 85 -8.34 -1.24 -21.39
N ASN A 86 -9.28 -0.29 -21.27
CA ASN A 86 -9.64 0.62 -22.35
C ASN A 86 -9.76 2.07 -21.86
N ASP A 87 -9.04 2.97 -22.53
CA ASP A 87 -8.88 4.37 -22.14
C ASP A 87 -9.95 5.33 -22.70
N GLN A 88 -10.93 4.81 -23.44
CA GLN A 88 -11.80 5.64 -24.27
C GLN A 88 -12.97 6.31 -23.51
N ASP A 89 -13.44 5.74 -22.38
CA ASP A 89 -14.60 6.24 -21.59
C ASP A 89 -14.22 6.68 -20.16
N ASN A 90 -12.97 7.08 -20.01
CA ASN A 90 -12.25 7.22 -18.75
C ASN A 90 -12.79 8.29 -17.80
N TYR A 91 -13.09 9.48 -18.31
CA TYR A 91 -13.46 10.62 -17.48
C TYR A 91 -14.84 10.47 -16.84
N THR A 92 -15.82 9.96 -17.60
CA THR A 92 -17.19 9.79 -17.14
C THR A 92 -17.28 8.78 -16.00
N TYR A 93 -16.48 7.72 -16.06
CA TYR A 93 -16.45 6.70 -15.00
C TYR A 93 -15.87 7.24 -13.69
N ILE A 94 -14.71 7.91 -13.76
CA ILE A 94 -14.12 8.54 -12.57
C ILE A 94 -15.04 9.61 -11.99
N LYS A 95 -15.70 10.41 -12.84
CA LYS A 95 -16.69 11.40 -12.38
C LYS A 95 -17.83 10.75 -11.59
N LYS A 96 -18.39 9.65 -12.09
CA LYS A 96 -19.45 8.89 -11.39
C LYS A 96 -18.97 8.32 -10.05
N LEU A 97 -17.73 7.82 -9.98
CA LEU A 97 -17.12 7.35 -8.73
C LEU A 97 -16.98 8.47 -7.69
N CYS A 98 -16.59 9.67 -8.13
CA CYS A 98 -16.53 10.83 -7.24
C CYS A 98 -17.92 11.25 -6.75
N GLU A 99 -18.93 11.21 -7.63
CA GLU A 99 -20.32 11.55 -7.28
C GLU A 99 -20.94 10.54 -6.32
N SER A 100 -20.62 9.25 -6.43
CA SER A 100 -21.17 8.20 -5.56
C SER A 100 -20.51 8.13 -4.17
N LEU A 101 -19.28 8.61 -4.05
CA LEU A 101 -18.54 8.68 -2.78
C LEU A 101 -18.82 9.96 -1.96
N SER A 102 -19.53 10.94 -2.54
CA SER A 102 -19.88 12.21 -1.90
C SER A 102 -21.11 12.11 -1.00
#